data_AF-A0AAW7ILX5-F1
#
_entry.id   AF-A0AAW7ILX5-F1
#
_cell.length_a   1.000
_cell.length_b   1.000
_cell.length_c   1.000
_cell.angle_alpha   90.00
_cell.angle_beta   90.00
_cell.angle_gamma   90.00
#
_symmetry.space_group_name_H-M   'P 1'
#
loop_
_entity.id
_entity.type
_entity.pdbx_description
1 polymer ?
#
loop_
_entity_poly.entity_id
_entity_poly.type
_entity_poly.pdbx_seq_one_letter_code
_entity_poly.pdbx_strand_id
1 'polypeptide(L)'
;MLKQPDGISIFNYCFALGVSEVFFLSSFYLSILDVSLFAIALPFSALFLIFSLYLFLRTHKSVKNLPNQEERRREIHAFYHQSIGIFTIIFSVLLFTALAYIPLMENGGHFYLLYCLPMALLCLIPSIISYKGMKLFKLETDRNLTKI
;
A
#
# COMPACT_ATOMS: atom_id res chain seq x y z
N MET A 1 11.28 20.58 22.94
CA MET A 1 9.97 20.11 22.43
C MET A 1 10.08 18.63 22.11
N LEU A 2 9.51 17.78 22.97
CA LEU A 2 9.41 16.34 22.72
C LEU A 2 8.49 16.12 21.53
N LYS A 3 9.05 15.71 20.39
CA LYS A 3 8.30 15.32 19.20
C LYS A 3 7.39 14.17 19.61
N GLN A 4 6.07 14.38 19.63
CA GLN A 4 5.11 13.30 19.81
C GLN A 4 5.45 12.20 18.81
N PRO A 5 5.49 10.91 19.21
CA PRO A 5 5.68 9.84 18.26
C PRO A 5 4.54 9.93 17.25
N ASP A 6 4.87 10.17 15.98
CA ASP A 6 3.94 10.20 14.85
C ASP A 6 2.92 9.06 15.06
N GLY A 7 1.63 9.40 15.24
CA GLY A 7 0.61 8.44 15.64
C GLY A 7 0.56 7.23 14.70
N ILE A 8 0.21 6.05 15.22
CA ILE A 8 0.03 4.85 14.42
C ILE A 8 -1.24 5.06 13.59
N SER A 9 -1.08 5.45 12.32
CA SER A 9 -2.19 5.81 11.45
C SER A 9 -1.89 5.49 10.00
N ILE A 10 -2.93 5.07 9.27
CA ILE A 10 -2.85 4.87 7.82
C ILE A 10 -2.61 6.18 7.07
N PHE A 11 -3.01 7.32 7.65
CA PHE A 11 -2.81 8.65 7.04
C PHE A 11 -1.33 8.96 6.81
N ASN A 12 -0.42 8.33 7.57
CA ASN A 12 1.02 8.50 7.41
C ASN A 12 1.52 8.11 6.02
N TYR A 13 0.87 7.17 5.32
CA TYR A 13 1.26 6.75 3.98
C TYR A 13 0.16 6.94 2.94
N CYS A 14 -1.11 7.02 3.36
CA CYS A 14 -2.26 7.04 2.46
C CYS A 14 -2.29 8.29 1.56
N PHE A 15 -1.74 9.42 1.99
CA PHE A 15 -1.62 10.60 1.13
C PHE A 15 -0.73 10.33 -0.09
N ALA A 16 0.49 9.82 0.13
CA ALA A 16 1.41 9.47 -0.95
C ALA A 16 0.82 8.38 -1.86
N LEU A 17 0.11 7.43 -1.26
CA LEU A 17 -0.62 6.40 -2.00
C LEU A 17 -1.72 6.99 -2.88
N GLY A 18 -2.53 7.91 -2.35
CA GLY A 18 -3.57 8.59 -3.12
C GLY A 18 -3.00 9.38 -4.30
N VAL A 19 -1.88 10.07 -4.11
CA VAL A 19 -1.17 10.76 -5.20
C VAL A 19 -0.69 9.75 -6.26
N SER A 20 -0.13 8.61 -5.84
CA SER A 20 0.24 7.52 -6.75
C SER A 20 -0.95 7.04 -7.61
N GLU A 21 -2.10 6.82 -6.98
CA GLU A 21 -3.31 6.37 -7.68
C GLU A 21 -3.86 7.44 -8.65
N VAL A 22 -3.78 8.73 -8.31
CA VAL A 22 -4.15 9.80 -9.22
C VAL A 22 -3.30 9.77 -10.49
N PHE A 23 -1.98 9.59 -10.37
CA PHE A 23 -1.09 9.45 -11.52
C PHE A 23 -1.40 8.18 -12.32
N PHE A 24 -1.67 7.06 -11.65
CA PHE A 24 -2.03 5.80 -12.29
C PHE A 24 -3.31 5.91 -13.11
N LEU A 25 -4.39 6.43 -12.50
CA LEU A 25 -5.67 6.65 -13.18
C LEU A 25 -5.56 7.66 -14.32
N SER A 26 -4.75 8.72 -14.13
CA SER A 26 -4.47 9.69 -15.20
C SER A 26 -3.73 9.03 -16.36
N SER A 27 -2.76 8.16 -16.09
CA SER A 27 -2.10 7.36 -17.12
C SER A 27 -3.13 6.52 -17.88
N PHE A 28 -3.95 5.75 -17.16
CA PHE A 28 -4.97 4.90 -17.75
C PHE A 28 -5.94 5.70 -18.64
N TYR A 29 -6.39 6.85 -18.16
CA TYR A 29 -7.24 7.74 -18.93
C TYR A 29 -6.55 8.27 -20.21
N LEU A 30 -5.30 8.73 -20.10
CA LEU A 30 -4.52 9.21 -21.26
C LEU A 30 -4.22 8.09 -22.27
N SER A 31 -4.02 6.86 -21.80
CA SER A 31 -3.83 5.69 -22.65
C SER A 31 -5.10 5.36 -23.45
N ILE A 32 -6.29 5.51 -22.86
CA ILE A 32 -7.56 5.35 -23.60
C ILE A 32 -7.72 6.42 -24.69
N LEU A 33 -7.24 7.63 -24.43
CA LEU A 33 -7.26 8.74 -25.40
C LEU A 33 -6.13 8.66 -26.45
N ASP A 34 -5.31 7.61 -26.43
CA ASP A 34 -4.16 7.40 -27.33
C ASP A 34 -3.14 8.55 -27.27
N VAL A 35 -3.01 9.19 -26.09
CA VAL A 35 -2.10 10.31 -25.85
C VAL A 35 -0.79 9.79 -25.26
N SER A 36 0.33 9.95 -25.97
CA SER A 36 1.64 9.40 -25.59
C SER A 36 2.17 9.85 -24.22
N LEU A 37 1.62 10.92 -23.63
CA LEU A 37 1.93 11.38 -22.27
C LEU A 37 1.58 10.35 -21.17
N PHE A 38 0.75 9.34 -21.47
CA PHE A 38 0.42 8.29 -20.49
C PHE A 38 1.69 7.62 -19.92
N ALA A 39 2.70 7.38 -20.76
CA ALA A 39 3.94 6.71 -20.37
C ALA A 39 4.76 7.51 -19.32
N ILE A 40 4.56 8.82 -19.24
CA ILE A 40 5.23 9.70 -18.27
C ILE A 40 4.55 9.62 -16.90
N ALA A 41 3.24 9.40 -16.85
CA ALA A 41 2.48 9.35 -15.60
C ALA A 41 2.77 8.07 -14.77
N LEU A 42 3.06 6.93 -15.42
CA LEU A 42 3.41 5.67 -14.76
C LEU A 42 4.66 5.77 -13.84
N PRO A 43 5.80 6.36 -14.29
CA PRO A 43 6.93 6.65 -13.41
C PRO A 43 6.58 7.44 -12.16
N PHE A 44 5.75 8.50 -12.28
CA PHE A 44 5.34 9.30 -11.12
C PHE A 44 4.48 8.47 -10.16
N SER A 45 3.54 7.69 -10.67
CA SER A 45 2.77 6.72 -9.87
C SER A 45 3.71 5.80 -9.08
N ALA A 46 4.68 5.17 -9.75
CA ALA A 46 5.64 4.27 -9.12
C ALA A 46 6.47 4.97 -8.03
N LEU A 47 6.94 6.21 -8.27
CA LEU A 47 7.70 6.98 -7.29
C LEU A 47 6.90 7.26 -6.02
N PHE A 48 5.66 7.72 -6.16
CA PHE A 48 4.78 8.00 -5.02
C PHE A 48 4.36 6.72 -4.29
N LEU A 49 4.20 5.60 -5.01
CA LEU A 49 3.97 4.30 -4.39
C LEU A 49 5.16 3.86 -3.54
N ILE A 50 6.38 3.95 -4.05
CA ILE A 50 7.60 3.62 -3.30
C ILE A 50 7.71 4.50 -2.05
N PHE A 51 7.42 5.79 -2.17
CA PHE A 51 7.42 6.71 -1.03
C PHE A 51 6.36 6.33 0.01
N SER A 52 5.15 5.97 -0.42
CA SER A 52 4.09 5.44 0.45
C SER A 52 4.53 4.17 1.18
N LEU A 53 5.16 3.23 0.49
CA LEU A 53 5.69 2.00 1.08
C LEU A 53 6.77 2.28 2.13
N TYR A 54 7.66 3.23 1.85
CA TYR A 54 8.65 3.69 2.82
C TYR A 54 8.00 4.23 4.10
N LEU A 55 6.95 5.05 3.97
CA LEU A 55 6.22 5.61 5.12
C LEU A 55 5.46 4.54 5.90
N PHE A 56 4.88 3.54 5.21
CA PHE A 56 4.30 2.37 5.84
C PHE A 56 5.34 1.60 6.65
N LEU A 57 6.50 1.27 6.06
CA LEU A 57 7.56 0.53 6.73
C LEU A 57 8.13 1.30 7.93
N ARG A 58 8.25 2.62 7.82
CA ARG A 58 8.62 3.49 8.95
C ARG A 58 7.60 3.39 10.09
N THR A 59 6.30 3.46 9.77
CA THR A 59 5.22 3.32 10.76
C THR A 59 5.22 1.93 11.40
N HIS A 60 5.39 0.87 10.60
CA HIS A 60 5.54 -0.50 11.08
C HIS A 60 6.72 -0.67 12.04
N LYS A 61 7.87 -0.05 11.74
CA LYS A 61 9.05 -0.06 12.63
C LYS A 61 8.79 0.68 13.93
N SER A 62 8.09 1.81 13.88
CA SER A 62 7.67 2.54 15.09
C SER A 62 6.77 1.70 15.97
N VAL A 63 5.77 1.00 15.40
CA VAL A 63 4.87 0.10 16.13
C VAL A 63 5.65 -0.93 16.95
N LYS A 64 6.69 -1.55 16.38
CA LYS A 64 7.51 -2.57 17.07
C LYS A 64 8.31 -2.03 18.26
N ASN A 65 8.63 -0.74 18.26
CA ASN A 65 9.46 -0.10 19.28
C ASN A 65 8.64 0.66 20.34
N LEU A 66 7.31 0.55 20.32
CA LEU A 66 6.46 1.24 21.28
C LEU A 66 6.56 0.61 22.68
N PRO A 67 6.81 1.40 23.75
CA PRO A 67 6.88 0.88 25.11
C PRO A 67 5.51 0.44 25.68
N ASN A 68 4.39 1.02 25.21
CA ASN A 68 3.03 0.70 25.67
C ASN A 68 2.20 0.03 24.56
N GLN A 69 2.67 -1.10 24.02
CA GLN A 69 1.94 -1.83 22.96
C GLN A 69 0.58 -2.37 23.43
N GLU A 70 0.43 -2.74 24.70
CA GLU A 70 -0.81 -3.29 25.23
C GLU A 70 -1.94 -2.24 25.27
N GLU A 71 -1.65 -1.03 25.73
CA GLU A 71 -2.61 0.08 25.79
C GLU A 71 -3.09 0.49 24.38
N ARG A 72 -2.19 0.44 23.39
CA ARG A 72 -2.48 0.84 22.00
C ARG A 72 -2.80 -0.34 21.07
N ARG A 73 -3.07 -1.52 21.62
CA ARG A 73 -3.33 -2.77 20.87
C ARG A 73 -4.45 -2.62 19.84
N ARG A 74 -5.55 -1.95 20.19
CA ARG A 74 -6.69 -1.73 19.26
C ARG A 74 -6.30 -0.86 18.08
N GLU A 75 -5.52 0.20 18.31
CA GLU A 75 -5.03 1.10 17.25
C GLU A 75 -4.07 0.37 16.32
N ILE A 76 -3.17 -0.43 16.87
CA ILE A 76 -2.22 -1.24 16.11
C ILE A 76 -2.96 -2.28 15.24
N HIS A 77 -3.94 -2.98 15.80
CA HIS A 77 -4.76 -3.92 15.04
C HIS A 77 -5.53 -3.21 13.91
N ALA A 78 -6.16 -2.07 14.21
CA ALA A 78 -6.91 -1.29 13.20
C ALA A 78 -5.99 -0.82 12.06
N PHE A 79 -4.78 -0.33 12.38
CA PHE A 79 -3.78 0.05 11.39
C PHE A 79 -3.45 -1.12 10.45
N TYR A 80 -3.17 -2.31 10.98
CA TYR A 80 -2.87 -3.47 10.13
C TYR A 80 -4.08 -3.96 9.34
N HIS A 81 -5.28 -3.98 9.93
CA HIS A 81 -6.51 -4.38 9.24
C HIS A 81 -6.87 -3.43 8.09
N GLN A 82 -6.70 -2.13 8.26
CA GLN A 82 -6.91 -1.17 7.17
C GLN A 82 -5.81 -1.29 6.12
N SER A 83 -4.55 -1.44 6.55
CA SER A 83 -3.42 -1.55 5.63
C SER A 83 -3.51 -2.78 4.73
N ILE A 84 -3.90 -3.95 5.27
CA ILE A 84 -4.11 -5.15 4.45
C ILE A 84 -5.18 -4.91 3.38
N GLY A 85 -6.31 -4.28 3.73
CA GLY A 85 -7.37 -3.98 2.78
C GLY A 85 -6.89 -3.06 1.65
N ILE A 86 -6.27 -1.93 2.01
CA ILE A 86 -5.79 -0.93 1.06
C ILE A 86 -4.77 -1.54 0.09
N PHE A 87 -3.72 -2.20 0.60
CA PHE A 87 -2.67 -2.74 -0.27
C PHE A 87 -3.15 -3.93 -1.11
N THR A 88 -4.11 -4.72 -0.63
CA THR A 88 -4.69 -5.82 -1.40
C THR A 88 -5.53 -5.31 -2.56
N ILE A 89 -6.33 -4.25 -2.35
CA ILE A 89 -7.11 -3.62 -3.43
C ILE A 89 -6.18 -3.10 -4.52
N ILE A 90 -5.15 -2.34 -4.14
CA ILE A 90 -4.20 -1.75 -5.09
C ILE A 90 -3.42 -2.84 -5.83
N PHE A 91 -2.96 -3.88 -5.11
CA PHE A 91 -2.36 -5.06 -5.71
C PHE A 91 -3.25 -5.67 -6.80
N SER A 92 -4.53 -5.91 -6.50
CA SER A 92 -5.48 -6.49 -7.45
C SER A 92 -5.67 -5.58 -8.67
N VAL A 93 -5.89 -4.28 -8.48
CA VAL A 93 -6.08 -3.32 -9.58
C VAL A 93 -4.86 -3.29 -10.50
N LEU A 94 -3.66 -3.18 -9.94
CA LEU A 94 -2.42 -3.17 -10.72
C LEU A 94 -2.18 -4.49 -11.45
N LEU A 95 -2.46 -5.63 -10.81
CA LEU A 95 -2.32 -6.95 -11.42
C LEU A 95 -3.30 -7.13 -12.58
N PHE A 96 -4.59 -6.81 -12.38
CA PHE A 96 -5.59 -6.93 -13.44
C PHE A 96 -5.31 -5.97 -14.58
N THR A 97 -4.81 -4.76 -14.29
CA THR A 97 -4.39 -3.83 -15.35
C THR A 97 -3.22 -4.41 -16.14
N ALA A 98 -2.19 -4.93 -15.48
CA ALA A 98 -1.07 -5.57 -16.16
C ALA A 98 -1.53 -6.73 -17.07
N LEU A 99 -2.44 -7.58 -16.58
CA LEU A 99 -2.99 -8.71 -17.34
C LEU A 99 -3.85 -8.24 -18.52
N ALA A 100 -4.67 -7.21 -18.34
CA ALA A 100 -5.55 -6.68 -19.39
C ALA A 100 -4.77 -6.06 -20.57
N TYR A 101 -3.55 -5.57 -20.32
CA TYR A 101 -2.69 -4.98 -21.36
C TYR A 101 -1.73 -5.98 -22.02
N ILE A 102 -1.70 -7.25 -21.61
CA ILE A 102 -0.93 -8.32 -22.30
C ILE A 102 -1.31 -8.44 -23.79
N PRO A 103 -2.59 -8.43 -24.20
CA PRO A 103 -2.96 -8.50 -25.61
C PRO A 103 -2.60 -7.25 -26.42
N LEU A 104 -2.23 -6.14 -25.75
CA LEU A 104 -1.99 -4.81 -26.32
C LEU A 104 -0.51 -4.41 -26.27
N MET A 105 0.41 -5.37 -26.20
CA MET A 105 1.86 -5.13 -26.03
C MET A 105 2.46 -4.21 -27.10
N GLU A 106 2.00 -4.34 -28.36
CA GLU A 106 2.45 -3.53 -29.50
C GLU A 106 1.95 -2.07 -29.42
N ASN A 107 0.84 -1.81 -28.70
CA ASN A 107 0.22 -0.48 -28.57
C ASN A 107 0.49 0.16 -27.20
N GLY A 108 1.73 0.04 -26.70
CA GLY A 108 2.12 0.63 -25.42
C GLY A 108 1.73 -0.20 -24.17
N GLY A 109 1.09 -1.36 -24.34
CA GLY A 109 0.80 -2.28 -23.23
C GLY A 109 2.04 -2.78 -22.50
N HIS A 110 3.20 -2.79 -23.15
CA HIS A 110 4.48 -3.09 -22.52
C HIS A 110 4.85 -2.10 -21.40
N PHE A 111 4.45 -0.82 -21.49
CA PHE A 111 4.66 0.13 -20.40
C PHE A 111 3.83 -0.24 -19.16
N TYR A 112 2.56 -0.61 -19.35
CA TYR A 112 1.71 -1.06 -18.25
C TYR A 112 2.26 -2.32 -17.61
N LEU A 113 2.76 -3.26 -18.40
CA LEU A 113 3.36 -4.48 -17.86
C LEU A 113 4.65 -4.18 -17.07
N LEU A 114 5.50 -3.31 -17.62
CA LEU A 114 6.78 -2.91 -17.02
C LEU A 114 6.60 -2.17 -15.68
N TYR A 115 5.56 -1.34 -15.55
CA TYR A 115 5.33 -0.56 -14.33
C TYR A 115 4.34 -1.24 -13.36
N CYS A 116 3.20 -1.71 -13.84
CA CYS A 116 2.13 -2.22 -12.98
C CYS A 116 2.51 -3.54 -12.30
N LEU A 117 3.22 -4.44 -12.98
CA LEU A 117 3.59 -5.73 -12.38
C LEU A 117 4.58 -5.54 -11.21
N PRO A 118 5.68 -4.76 -11.33
CA PRO A 118 6.52 -4.44 -10.17
C PRO A 118 5.78 -3.69 -9.08
N MET A 119 4.92 -2.71 -9.42
CA MET A 119 4.13 -1.98 -8.43
C MET A 119 3.16 -2.90 -7.66
N ALA A 120 2.55 -3.88 -8.34
CA ALA A 120 1.71 -4.88 -7.70
C ALA A 120 2.54 -5.71 -6.72
N LEU A 121 3.69 -6.24 -7.15
CA LEU A 121 4.57 -7.01 -6.27
C LEU A 121 5.02 -6.20 -5.04
N LEU A 122 5.29 -4.91 -5.22
CA LEU A 122 5.64 -4.01 -4.13
C LEU A 122 4.47 -3.80 -3.15
N CYS A 123 3.22 -3.79 -3.61
CA CYS A 123 2.02 -3.74 -2.75
C CYS A 123 1.74 -5.06 -2.01
N LEU A 124 2.23 -6.18 -2.53
CA LEU A 124 2.08 -7.48 -1.86
C LEU A 124 2.86 -7.53 -0.54
N ILE A 125 4.04 -6.92 -0.49
CA ILE A 125 4.91 -6.86 0.70
C ILE A 125 4.17 -6.29 1.93
N PRO A 126 3.65 -5.05 1.90
CA PRO A 126 2.94 -4.48 3.04
C PRO A 126 1.61 -5.19 3.32
N SER A 127 0.95 -5.79 2.32
CA SER A 127 -0.24 -6.63 2.55
C SER A 127 0.10 -7.86 3.41
N ILE A 128 1.19 -8.58 3.09
CA ILE A 128 1.67 -9.72 3.87
C ILE A 128 2.11 -9.28 5.28
N ILE A 129 2.85 -8.17 5.40
CA ILE A 129 3.26 -7.63 6.70
C ILE A 129 2.02 -7.30 7.54
N SER A 130 1.02 -6.68 6.93
CA SER A 130 -0.21 -6.29 7.60
C SER A 130 -1.05 -7.49 8.03
N TYR A 131 -1.16 -8.52 7.19
CA TYR A 131 -1.82 -9.77 7.56
C TYR A 131 -1.14 -10.44 8.76
N LYS A 132 0.19 -10.54 8.76
CA LYS A 132 0.96 -11.10 9.88
C LYS A 132 0.77 -10.29 11.15
N GLY A 133 0.83 -8.96 11.05
CA GLY A 133 0.60 -8.04 12.17
C GLY A 133 -0.81 -8.22 12.76
N MET A 134 -1.83 -8.13 11.92
CA MET A 134 -3.23 -8.30 12.32
C MET A 134 -3.47 -9.63 13.05
N LYS A 135 -2.99 -10.76 12.50
CA LYS A 135 -3.16 -12.08 13.10
C LYS A 135 -2.51 -12.18 14.48
N LEU A 136 -1.31 -11.63 14.64
CA LEU A 136 -0.58 -11.64 15.91
C LEU A 136 -1.35 -10.87 17.00
N PHE A 137 -1.81 -9.66 16.69
CA PHE A 137 -2.56 -8.84 17.65
C PHE A 137 -3.97 -9.39 17.94
N LYS A 138 -4.59 -10.12 17.00
CA LYS A 138 -5.86 -10.81 17.23
C LYS A 138 -5.69 -11.99 18.21
N LEU A 139 -4.72 -12.88 17.96
CA LEU A 139 -4.46 -14.05 18.80
C LEU A 139 -4.16 -13.70 20.26
N GLU A 140 -3.39 -12.64 20.47
CA GLU A 140 -3.08 -12.15 21.81
C GLU A 140 -4.29 -11.48 22.50
N THR A 141 -5.22 -10.89 21.74
CA THR A 141 -6.49 -10.38 22.29
C THR A 141 -7.35 -11.53 22.83
N ASP A 142 -7.49 -12.61 22.05
CA ASP A 142 -8.26 -13.79 22.43
C ASP A 142 -7.65 -14.52 23.65
N ARG A 143 -6.32 -14.52 23.76
CA ARG A 143 -5.59 -15.12 24.90
C ARG A 143 -5.73 -14.32 26.19
N ASN A 144 -5.89 -13.01 26.11
CA ASN A 144 -6.11 -12.17 27.29
C ASN A 144 -7.58 -12.24 27.77
N LEU A 145 -8.53 -12.41 26.85
CA LEU A 145 -9.95 -12.63 27.19
C LEU A 145 -10.20 -13.97 27.92
N THR A 146 -9.37 -14.99 27.66
CA THR A 146 -9.48 -16.32 28.30
C THR A 146 -8.77 -16.43 29.65
N LYS A 147 -8.11 -15.35 30.11
CA LYS A 147 -7.43 -15.27 31.42
C LYS A 147 -8.21 -14.48 32.48
N ILE A 148 -9.39 -13.96 32.14
CA ILE A 148 -10.33 -13.27 33.03
C ILE A 148 -11.44 -14.26 33.37
#